data_AF-A0A956F3P9-F1
#
_entry.id   AF-A0A956F3P9-F1
#
_cell.length_a   1.000
_cell.length_b   1.000
_cell.length_c   1.000
_cell.angle_alpha   90.00
_cell.angle_beta   90.00
_cell.angle_gamma   90.00
#
_symmetry.space_group_name_H-M   'P 1'
#
loop_
_entity.id
_entity.type
_entity.pdbx_description
1 polymer ?
#
loop_
_entity_poly.entity_id
_entity_poly.type
_entity_poly.pdbx_seq_one_letter_code
_entity_poly.pdbx_strand_id
1 'polypeptide(L)'
;FAFGVALANVSRRGVELRAMMGDSERLVLPPLLLLAGALIDLRLSGHIWLLVGAALFARLASRGIGGALLTLRKEARGSGASLGLATTPAGAMSVCVGLLVYIRFPADIGGAVLTACVLSSFVGELIGTTALKRSLRKKGEISDDSQGSAAPLTPGAQLP
;
A
#
# COMPACT_ATOMS: atom_id res chain seq x y z
N PHE A 1 12.88 -12.43 -2.81
CA PHE A 1 12.53 -12.49 -1.38
C PHE A 1 13.42 -13.45 -0.59
N ALA A 2 13.39 -14.76 -0.83
CA ALA A 2 14.17 -15.76 -0.07
C ALA A 2 15.69 -15.45 -0.02
N PHE A 3 16.28 -15.11 -1.17
CA PHE A 3 17.70 -14.72 -1.24
C PHE A 3 18.02 -13.45 -0.43
N GLY A 4 17.11 -12.47 -0.41
CA GLY A 4 17.25 -11.25 0.40
C GLY A 4 17.15 -11.53 1.89
N VAL A 5 16.30 -12.48 2.31
CA VAL A 5 16.21 -12.95 3.70
C VAL A 5 17.48 -13.70 4.10
N ALA A 6 18.00 -14.56 3.22
CA ALA A 6 19.26 -15.25 3.44
C ALA A 6 20.43 -14.26 3.58
N LEU A 7 20.55 -13.30 2.65
CA LEU A 7 21.58 -12.26 2.70
C LEU A 7 21.45 -11.35 3.93
N ALA A 8 20.24 -10.99 4.34
CA ALA A 8 20.04 -10.15 5.53
C ALA A 8 20.47 -10.84 6.83
N ASN A 9 20.35 -12.17 6.91
CA ASN A 9 20.77 -12.94 8.08
C ASN A 9 22.26 -13.29 8.08
N VAL A 10 22.89 -13.38 6.90
CA VAL A 10 24.30 -13.81 6.75
C VAL A 10 25.26 -12.62 6.61
N SER A 11 24.83 -11.50 6.04
CA SER A 11 25.71 -10.38 5.70
C SER A 11 25.83 -9.34 6.81
N ARG A 12 27.07 -9.09 7.27
CA ARG A 12 27.40 -7.94 8.14
C ARG A 12 27.21 -6.57 7.45
N ARG A 13 27.12 -6.52 6.11
CA ARG A 13 26.92 -5.29 5.32
C ARG A 13 25.52 -5.18 4.70
N GLY A 14 24.53 -5.82 5.31
CA GLY A 14 23.15 -5.83 4.79
C GLY A 14 22.54 -4.43 4.58
N VAL A 15 22.98 -3.42 5.33
CA VAL A 15 22.52 -2.02 5.20
C VAL A 15 22.96 -1.41 3.87
N GLU A 16 24.23 -1.59 3.48
CA GLU A 16 24.81 -1.05 2.24
C GLU A 16 24.18 -1.73 1.01
N LEU A 17 23.99 -3.04 1.07
CA LEU A 17 23.29 -3.80 0.02
C LEU A 17 21.83 -3.37 -0.16
N ARG A 18 21.12 -3.06 0.94
CA ARG A 18 19.74 -2.53 0.86
C ARG A 18 19.71 -1.12 0.27
N ALA A 19 20.67 -0.27 0.58
CA ALA A 19 20.76 1.07 0.00
C ALA A 19 20.90 0.98 -1.53
N MET A 20 21.82 0.15 -2.02
CA MET A 20 22.02 -0.05 -3.47
C MET A 20 20.79 -0.63 -4.17
N MET A 21 20.08 -1.58 -3.54
CA MET A 21 18.83 -2.11 -4.09
C MET A 21 17.71 -1.10 -4.09
N GLY A 22 17.62 -0.24 -3.07
CA GLY A 22 16.60 0.80 -2.97
C GLY A 22 16.65 1.79 -4.13
N ASP A 23 17.85 2.18 -4.55
CA ASP A 23 18.04 3.08 -5.70
C ASP A 23 17.61 2.42 -7.02
N SER A 24 17.89 1.12 -7.17
CA SER A 24 17.49 0.34 -8.35
C SER A 24 15.97 0.15 -8.41
N GLU A 25 15.33 -0.19 -7.28
CA GLU A 25 13.88 -0.36 -7.19
C GLU A 25 13.15 0.96 -7.49
N ARG A 26 13.65 2.09 -6.98
CA ARG A 26 13.11 3.43 -7.25
C ARG A 26 13.16 3.82 -8.73
N LEU A 27 14.13 3.31 -9.48
CA LEU A 27 14.25 3.62 -10.91
C LEU A 27 13.29 2.79 -11.78
N VAL A 28 13.00 1.55 -11.38
CA VAL A 28 12.22 0.59 -12.18
C VAL A 28 10.73 0.61 -11.84
N LEU A 29 10.36 0.90 -10.59
CA LEU A 29 8.95 0.90 -10.17
C LEU A 29 8.09 1.97 -10.86
N PRO A 30 8.50 3.25 -10.96
CA PRO A 30 7.68 4.28 -11.58
C PRO A 30 7.26 3.98 -13.03
N PRO A 31 8.15 3.56 -13.95
CA PRO A 31 7.73 3.22 -15.31
C PRO A 31 6.83 1.98 -15.37
N LEU A 32 7.03 0.99 -14.48
CA LEU A 32 6.14 -0.18 -14.41
C LEU A 32 4.74 0.21 -13.92
N LEU A 33 4.65 1.07 -12.91
CA LEU A 33 3.38 1.59 -12.39
C LEU A 33 2.67 2.44 -13.44
N LEU A 34 3.41 3.28 -14.15
CA LEU A 34 2.90 4.09 -15.26
C LEU A 34 2.34 3.21 -16.39
N LEU A 35 3.11 2.19 -16.80
CA LEU A 35 2.70 1.24 -17.82
C LEU A 35 1.46 0.43 -17.38
N ALA A 36 1.44 -0.03 -16.13
CA ALA A 36 0.29 -0.71 -15.56
C ALA A 36 -0.97 0.18 -15.60
N GLY A 37 -0.84 1.46 -15.29
CA GLY A 37 -1.93 2.43 -15.38
C GLY A 37 -2.41 2.67 -16.82
N ALA A 38 -1.47 2.76 -17.77
CA ALA A 38 -1.78 2.95 -19.19
C ALA A 38 -2.50 1.75 -19.81
N LEU A 39 -2.30 0.55 -19.27
CA LEU A 39 -2.93 -0.70 -19.72
C LEU A 39 -4.30 -0.96 -19.09
N ILE A 40 -4.78 -0.09 -18.20
CA ILE A 40 -6.13 -0.22 -17.63
C ILE A 40 -7.14 0.17 -18.69
N ASP A 41 -7.93 -0.81 -19.13
CA ASP A 41 -9.11 -0.55 -19.93
C ASP A 41 -10.32 -0.39 -18.99
N LEU A 42 -10.88 0.83 -18.90
CA LEU A 42 -12.08 1.11 -18.11
C LEU A 42 -13.37 0.66 -18.81
N ARG A 43 -13.30 0.31 -20.10
CA ARG A 43 -14.44 -0.15 -20.92
C ARG A 43 -14.74 -1.63 -20.74
N LEU A 44 -14.50 -2.16 -19.54
CA LEU A 44 -14.87 -3.53 -19.19
C LEU A 44 -16.39 -3.68 -19.21
N SER A 45 -16.86 -4.87 -19.61
CA SER A 45 -18.29 -5.20 -19.53
C SER A 45 -18.78 -5.13 -18.08
N GLY A 46 -20.07 -4.83 -17.87
CA GLY A 46 -20.64 -4.67 -16.52
C GLY A 46 -20.45 -5.90 -15.62
N HIS A 47 -20.45 -7.10 -16.18
CA HIS A 47 -20.19 -8.35 -15.45
C HIS A 47 -18.76 -8.42 -14.91
N ILE A 48 -17.78 -7.89 -15.65
CA ILE A 48 -16.39 -7.87 -15.21
C ILE A 48 -16.19 -6.86 -14.07
N TRP A 49 -16.89 -5.72 -14.11
CA TRP A 49 -16.91 -4.79 -12.99
C TRP A 49 -17.45 -5.41 -11.70
N LEU A 50 -18.44 -6.31 -11.79
CA LEU A 50 -18.91 -7.08 -10.64
C LEU A 50 -17.81 -8.01 -10.09
N LEU A 51 -17.03 -8.67 -10.96
CA LEU A 51 -15.90 -9.50 -10.53
C LEU A 51 -14.80 -8.67 -9.85
N VAL A 52 -14.48 -7.49 -10.40
CA VAL A 52 -13.53 -6.55 -9.78
C VAL A 52 -14.03 -6.12 -8.39
N GLY A 53 -15.30 -5.74 -8.28
CA GLY A 53 -15.93 -5.38 -7.01
C GLY A 53 -15.92 -6.53 -6.00
N ALA A 54 -16.26 -7.76 -6.43
CA ALA A 54 -16.22 -8.94 -5.59
C ALA A 54 -14.80 -9.27 -5.11
N ALA A 55 -13.79 -9.14 -5.99
CA ALA A 55 -12.39 -9.34 -5.64
C ALA A 55 -11.91 -8.32 -4.61
N LEU A 56 -12.28 -7.05 -4.76
CA LEU A 56 -12.01 -5.99 -3.78
C LEU A 56 -12.65 -6.34 -2.43
N PHE A 57 -13.93 -6.67 -2.43
CA PHE A 57 -14.65 -7.02 -1.21
C PHE A 57 -14.03 -8.22 -0.51
N ALA A 58 -13.71 -9.30 -1.25
CA ALA A 58 -13.04 -10.47 -0.71
C ALA A 58 -11.67 -10.13 -0.10
N ARG A 59 -10.92 -9.22 -0.73
CA ARG A 59 -9.63 -8.74 -0.21
C ARG A 59 -9.79 -7.96 1.09
N LEU A 60 -10.77 -7.05 1.18
CA LEU A 60 -11.05 -6.29 2.39
C LEU A 60 -11.56 -7.21 3.51
N ALA A 61 -12.47 -8.14 3.18
CA ALA A 61 -13.02 -9.10 4.13
C ALA A 61 -11.94 -10.01 4.70
N SER A 62 -11.04 -10.56 3.87
CA SER A 62 -9.93 -11.42 4.34
C SER A 62 -8.99 -10.68 5.29
N ARG A 63 -8.70 -9.39 5.04
CA ARG A 63 -7.92 -8.52 5.93
C ARG A 63 -8.65 -8.23 7.24
N GLY A 64 -9.95 -7.97 7.18
CA GLY A 64 -10.79 -7.78 8.37
C GLY A 64 -10.85 -9.03 9.25
N ILE A 65 -11.05 -10.21 8.64
CA ILE A 65 -11.07 -11.51 9.33
C ILE A 65 -9.70 -11.79 9.96
N GLY A 66 -8.61 -11.56 9.22
CA GLY A 66 -7.25 -11.71 9.74
C GLY A 66 -6.98 -10.79 10.95
N GLY A 67 -7.41 -9.53 10.87
CA GLY A 67 -7.34 -8.58 11.98
C GLY A 67 -8.19 -9.00 13.19
N ALA A 68 -9.39 -9.53 12.96
CA ALA A 68 -10.24 -10.06 14.02
C ALA A 68 -9.59 -11.28 14.71
N LEU A 69 -8.96 -12.17 13.95
CA LEU A 69 -8.23 -13.31 14.51
C LEU A 69 -7.07 -12.86 15.42
N LEU A 70 -6.39 -11.76 15.07
CA LEU A 70 -5.35 -11.18 15.93
C LEU A 70 -5.90 -10.67 17.27
N THR A 71 -7.18 -10.24 17.34
CA THR A 71 -7.79 -9.81 18.62
C THR A 71 -7.96 -10.94 19.64
N LEU A 72 -7.83 -12.21 19.23
CA LEU A 72 -7.83 -13.36 20.15
C LEU A 72 -6.58 -13.39 21.03
N ARG A 73 -5.49 -12.73 20.62
CA ARG A 73 -4.28 -12.57 21.44
C ARG A 73 -4.46 -11.44 22.44
N LYS A 74 -4.10 -11.68 23.71
CA LYS A 74 -4.20 -10.68 24.79
C LYS A 74 -3.42 -9.40 24.46
N GLU A 75 -2.25 -9.49 23.82
CA GLU A 75 -1.45 -8.31 23.49
C GLU A 75 -2.07 -7.41 22.39
N ALA A 76 -3.02 -7.94 21.60
CA ALA A 76 -3.62 -7.24 20.45
C ALA A 76 -5.11 -6.91 20.65
N ARG A 77 -5.68 -7.19 21.83
CA ARG A 77 -7.05 -6.81 22.18
C ARG A 77 -7.21 -5.29 22.11
N GLY A 78 -8.20 -4.83 21.34
CA GLY A 78 -8.49 -3.40 21.13
C GLY A 78 -7.80 -2.76 19.91
N SER A 79 -6.74 -3.37 19.36
CA SER A 79 -6.03 -2.86 18.16
C SER A 79 -5.98 -3.85 16.99
N GLY A 80 -6.36 -5.13 17.18
CA GLY A 80 -6.21 -6.18 16.16
C GLY A 80 -6.92 -5.90 14.83
N ALA A 81 -8.15 -5.36 14.87
CA ALA A 81 -8.88 -5.02 13.64
C ALA A 81 -8.23 -3.84 12.88
N SER A 82 -7.77 -2.79 13.58
CA SER A 82 -7.04 -1.67 12.98
C SER A 82 -5.65 -2.09 12.47
N LEU A 83 -4.99 -3.04 13.13
CA LEU A 83 -3.73 -3.62 12.68
C LEU A 83 -3.94 -4.48 11.43
N GLY A 84 -4.99 -5.29 11.37
CA GLY A 84 -5.36 -6.04 10.16
C GLY A 84 -5.61 -5.12 8.97
N LEU A 85 -6.34 -4.02 9.19
CA LEU A 85 -6.54 -2.99 8.17
C LEU A 85 -5.25 -2.23 7.80
N ALA A 86 -4.33 -2.04 8.74
CA ALA A 86 -3.02 -1.44 8.47
C ALA A 86 -2.11 -2.34 7.61
N THR A 87 -2.36 -3.66 7.55
CA THR A 87 -1.68 -4.58 6.61
C THR A 87 -2.31 -4.60 5.22
N THR A 88 -3.36 -3.83 4.99
CA THR A 88 -4.05 -3.75 3.69
C THR A 88 -3.22 -3.19 2.54
N PRO A 89 -2.26 -2.25 2.73
CA PRO A 89 -1.44 -1.73 1.65
C PRO A 89 -0.82 -2.87 0.84
N ALA A 90 -1.28 -2.99 -0.40
CA ALA A 90 -0.87 -4.01 -1.34
C ALA A 90 0.38 -3.58 -2.14
N GLY A 91 0.71 -2.29 -2.08
CA GLY A 91 1.87 -1.66 -2.68
C GLY A 91 1.98 -1.88 -4.19
N ALA A 92 3.15 -1.51 -4.72
CA ALA A 92 3.49 -1.67 -6.13
C ALA A 92 3.57 -3.15 -6.56
N MET A 93 3.89 -4.06 -5.63
CA MET A 93 4.01 -5.50 -5.93
C MET A 93 2.71 -6.13 -6.42
N SER A 94 1.56 -5.76 -5.85
CA SER A 94 0.26 -6.27 -6.32
C SER A 94 -0.04 -5.81 -7.75
N VAL A 95 0.38 -4.59 -8.10
CA VAL A 95 0.23 -4.04 -9.45
C VAL A 95 1.15 -4.77 -10.43
N CYS A 96 2.41 -5.03 -10.05
CA CYS A 96 3.34 -5.81 -10.87
C CYS A 96 2.84 -7.24 -11.13
N VAL A 97 2.23 -7.89 -10.13
CA VAL A 97 1.61 -9.21 -10.31
C VAL A 97 0.42 -9.13 -11.26
N GLY A 98 -0.45 -8.13 -11.11
CA GLY A 98 -1.56 -7.90 -12.06
C GLY A 98 -1.07 -7.66 -13.49
N LEU A 99 0.02 -6.90 -13.64
CA LEU A 99 0.64 -6.62 -14.92
C LEU A 99 1.24 -7.88 -15.56
N LEU A 100 1.88 -8.74 -14.75
CA LEU A 100 2.37 -10.03 -15.21
C LEU A 100 1.22 -10.93 -15.70
N VAL A 101 0.11 -10.97 -14.98
CA VAL A 101 -1.09 -11.73 -15.37
C VAL A 101 -1.68 -11.18 -16.67
N TYR A 102 -1.74 -9.85 -16.82
CA TYR A 102 -2.20 -9.20 -18.04
C TYR A 102 -1.34 -9.59 -19.26
N ILE A 103 -0.01 -9.56 -19.12
CA ILE A 103 0.91 -9.96 -20.19
C ILE A 103 0.78 -11.45 -20.51
N ARG A 104 0.58 -12.30 -19.49
CA ARG A 104 0.51 -13.76 -19.65
C ARG A 104 -0.80 -14.26 -20.25
N PHE A 105 -1.91 -13.56 -19.95
CA PHE A 105 -3.27 -13.90 -20.38
C PHE A 105 -3.92 -12.67 -21.02
N PRO A 106 -3.54 -12.35 -22.28
CA PRO A 106 -4.10 -11.21 -23.01
C PRO A 106 -5.54 -11.52 -23.41
N ALA A 107 -6.47 -11.10 -22.56
CA ALA A 107 -7.91 -11.15 -22.75
C ALA A 107 -8.57 -10.30 -21.64
N ASP A 108 -9.90 -10.21 -21.67
CA ASP A 108 -10.71 -9.52 -20.66
C ASP A 108 -10.35 -9.89 -19.20
N ILE A 109 -9.93 -11.14 -18.97
CA ILE A 109 -9.54 -11.65 -17.66
C ILE A 109 -8.25 -10.98 -17.16
N GLY A 110 -7.24 -10.87 -18.01
CA GLY A 110 -5.98 -10.20 -17.66
C GLY A 110 -6.22 -8.73 -17.32
N GLY A 111 -7.05 -8.05 -18.12
CA GLY A 111 -7.48 -6.67 -17.88
C GLY A 111 -8.24 -6.51 -16.56
N ALA A 112 -9.15 -7.44 -16.25
CA ALA A 112 -9.89 -7.46 -15.00
C ALA A 112 -8.98 -7.59 -13.78
N VAL A 113 -8.01 -8.52 -13.83
CA VAL A 113 -7.08 -8.76 -12.72
C VAL A 113 -6.16 -7.56 -12.50
N LEU A 114 -5.63 -6.97 -13.57
CA LEU A 114 -4.80 -5.76 -13.49
C LEU A 114 -5.60 -4.59 -12.88
N THR A 115 -6.82 -4.36 -13.38
CA THR A 115 -7.72 -3.31 -12.88
C THR A 115 -8.05 -3.53 -11.41
N ALA A 116 -8.40 -4.75 -11.01
CA ALA A 116 -8.66 -5.10 -9.61
C ALA A 116 -7.43 -4.86 -8.73
N CYS A 117 -6.24 -5.24 -9.21
CA CYS A 117 -5.00 -5.04 -8.48
C CYS A 117 -4.69 -3.56 -8.26
N VAL A 118 -4.78 -2.73 -9.31
CA VAL A 118 -4.56 -1.27 -9.21
C VAL A 118 -5.57 -0.61 -8.28
N LEU A 119 -6.87 -0.89 -8.48
CA LEU A 119 -7.93 -0.31 -7.67
C LEU A 119 -7.82 -0.75 -6.20
N SER A 120 -7.45 -2.02 -5.97
CA SER A 120 -7.25 -2.53 -4.62
C SER A 120 -6.02 -1.95 -3.92
N SER A 121 -4.96 -1.63 -4.66
CA SER A 121 -3.80 -0.92 -4.12
C SER A 121 -4.19 0.48 -3.69
N PHE A 122 -4.89 1.24 -4.54
CA PHE A 122 -5.40 2.57 -4.20
C PHE A 122 -6.31 2.56 -2.96
N VAL A 123 -7.34 1.71 -2.97
CA VAL A 123 -8.29 1.58 -1.85
C VAL A 123 -7.56 1.11 -0.59
N GLY A 124 -6.67 0.14 -0.69
CA GLY A 124 -5.91 -0.39 0.43
C GLY A 124 -4.95 0.61 1.04
N GLU A 125 -4.39 1.52 0.25
CA GLU A 125 -3.48 2.57 0.70
C GLU A 125 -4.24 3.71 1.39
N LEU A 126 -5.41 4.10 0.88
CA LEU A 126 -6.30 5.05 1.55
C LEU A 126 -6.81 4.50 2.89
N ILE A 127 -7.29 3.26 2.92
CA ILE A 127 -7.81 2.62 4.14
C ILE A 127 -6.67 2.35 5.13
N GLY A 128 -5.53 1.84 4.64
CA GLY A 128 -4.39 1.49 5.48
C GLY A 128 -3.77 2.71 6.16
N THR A 129 -3.54 3.79 5.42
CA THR A 129 -2.97 5.03 5.98
C THR A 129 -3.89 5.68 7.00
N THR A 130 -5.20 5.74 6.72
CA THR A 130 -6.18 6.30 7.67
C THR A 130 -6.33 5.43 8.91
N ALA A 131 -6.39 4.11 8.76
CA ALA A 131 -6.45 3.17 9.89
C ALA A 131 -5.20 3.24 10.76
N LEU A 132 -4.01 3.33 10.14
CA LEU A 132 -2.74 3.48 10.86
C LEU A 132 -2.68 4.81 11.63
N LYS A 133 -2.99 5.93 10.98
CA LYS A 133 -3.07 7.25 11.63
C LYS A 133 -4.03 7.22 12.83
N ARG A 134 -5.20 6.60 12.67
CA ARG A 134 -6.18 6.46 13.76
C ARG A 134 -5.67 5.59 14.92
N SER A 135 -4.92 4.53 14.60
CA SER A 135 -4.32 3.64 15.61
C SER A 135 -3.22 4.35 16.40
N LEU A 136 -2.34 5.09 15.72
CA LEU A 136 -1.27 5.87 16.35
C LEU A 136 -1.83 7.01 17.21
N ARG A 137 -2.87 7.72 16.72
CA ARG A 137 -3.57 8.75 17.51
C ARG A 137 -4.24 8.18 18.75
N LYS A 138 -4.87 7.00 18.67
CA LYS A 138 -5.42 6.31 19.84
C LYS A 138 -4.37 5.93 20.89
N LYS A 139 -3.13 5.70 20.45
CA LYS A 139 -2.00 5.42 21.35
C LYS A 139 -1.27 6.68 21.84
N GLY A 140 -1.71 7.87 21.42
CA GLY A 140 -1.12 9.14 21.83
C GLY A 140 0.22 9.45 21.15
N GLU A 141 0.60 8.75 20.07
CA GLU A 141 1.89 8.95 19.38
C GLU A 141 1.85 10.11 18.36
N ILE A 142 0.67 10.63 18.02
CA ILE A 142 0.50 11.78 17.10
C ILE A 142 -0.35 12.84 17.80
N SER A 143 0.22 14.05 17.94
CA SER A 143 -0.49 15.27 18.39
C SER A 143 -1.15 15.97 17.19
N ASP A 144 -2.31 16.59 17.38
CA ASP A 144 -3.14 17.20 16.31
C ASP A 144 -2.56 18.49 15.67
N ASP A 145 -1.29 18.85 15.92
CA ASP A 145 -0.69 20.13 15.53
C ASP A 145 -0.26 20.24 14.05
N SER A 146 -1.03 19.66 13.13
CA SER A 146 -0.88 19.91 11.69
C SER A 146 -1.97 20.83 11.12
N GLN A 147 -2.53 21.71 11.95
CA GLN A 147 -3.30 22.87 11.47
C GLN A 147 -2.44 24.13 11.57
N GLY A 148 -1.94 24.59 10.41
CA GLY A 148 -1.68 26.02 10.18
C GLY A 148 -0.35 26.59 10.64
N SER A 149 0.79 26.09 10.14
CA SER A 149 1.96 26.98 9.98
C SER A 149 1.83 27.76 8.66
N ALA A 150 0.81 28.63 8.62
CA ALA A 150 0.85 29.85 7.83
C ALA A 150 1.20 30.96 8.82
N ALA A 151 2.43 30.93 9.34
CA ALA A 151 2.97 32.08 10.05
C ALA A 151 3.06 33.24 9.04
N PRO A 152 2.43 34.40 9.28
CA PRO A 152 2.63 35.56 8.44
C PRO A 152 4.10 35.94 8.55
N LEU A 153 4.81 36.00 7.43
CA LEU A 153 6.14 36.60 7.38
C LEU A 153 5.99 38.08 7.73
N THR A 154 6.26 38.46 8.98
CA THR A 154 6.37 39.85 9.40
C THR A 154 7.62 40.43 8.72
N PRO A 155 7.50 41.39 7.78
CA PRO A 155 8.67 41.98 7.14
C PRO A 155 9.26 43.04 8.08
N GLY A 156 10.55 42.91 8.40
CA GLY A 156 11.36 44.01 8.90
C GLY A 156 11.44 44.15 10.42
N ALA A 157 12.41 43.47 11.03
CA ALA A 157 13.06 43.96 12.23
C ALA A 157 14.55 44.10 11.90
N GLN A 158 14.97 45.34 11.63
CA GLN A 158 16.36 45.74 11.52
C GLN A 158 17.07 45.50 12.86
N LEU A 159 18.29 44.98 12.82
CA LEU A 159 19.21 44.93 13.96
C LEU A 159 20.30 46.01 13.76
N PRO A 160 20.82 46.60 14.86
CA PRO A 160 21.66 47.80 14.88
C PRO A 160 23.05 47.63 14.28
#